data_AF-A0A7Y5SBR6-F1
#
_entry.id   AF-A0A7Y5SBR6-F1
#
_cell.length_a   1.000
_cell.length_b   1.000
_cell.length_c   1.000
_cell.angle_alpha   90.00
_cell.angle_beta   90.00
_cell.angle_gamma   90.00
#
_symmetry.space_group_name_H-M   'P 1'
#
loop_
_entity.id
_entity.type
_entity.pdbx_description
1 polymer ?
#
loop_
_entity_poly.entity_id
_entity_poly.type
_entity_poly.pdbx_seq_one_letter_code
_entity_poly.pdbx_strand_id
1 'polypeptide(L)'
;MEKSPSSSSARRSTKGRGPRANGGNASSPADAPATGRAARSVAAFARREKLFRGVRRVLVAVSGGPDSVACLLLLLRLREEAGFEVVAAHFDHRLRQDSGDDLEFARTLCARLDVRCLTGEGDVRALAAERGMGTEEAARRMRYQFLAFAAGKEAADCIATGHTADDQAETVLQRIVRGTGVRGLRGMLPASDVPGAPSQRLVRPLLVLRRADTELLCAEAGIQPRNDPTNLDLSIGRNRVRHEALGVLRAINPSIDRALVGLAESAREIFAPVARAALATQPLERGPDGSIFTLEVMAALPTEAVTLVIEREAAFHGLVAEVNRTRMRNLVSVFARGTGEVMFGPIAVEASTGLLRIGPAAVESSPAGPVVLNVPGVTLADGWRIEALTSEPASRPGASMATVDLGALKGPLRVRPLSPGDRVPHHGALRNAFDVLLAERVPRWKRQQVLAVSDSTGILALLGGPPALCGSAPPDTALYIVATRTAPLQPAQVTRSQ
;
A
#
# COMPACT_ATOMS: atom_id res chain seq x y z
N MET A 1 37.35 -48.74 -30.88
CA MET A 1 37.82 -49.74 -31.87
C MET A 1 36.79 -50.84 -31.90
N GLU A 2 35.87 -50.76 -32.88
CA GLU A 2 35.73 -51.74 -33.98
C GLU A 2 35.10 -53.06 -33.51
N LYS A 3 34.08 -53.67 -34.09
CA LYS A 3 33.27 -53.50 -35.31
C LYS A 3 32.07 -54.46 -35.12
N SER A 4 30.88 -54.10 -35.61
CA SER A 4 29.77 -55.04 -35.86
C SER A 4 30.18 -56.10 -36.91
N PRO A 5 29.47 -57.24 -37.12
CA PRO A 5 28.15 -57.21 -37.80
C PRO A 5 27.17 -58.38 -37.50
N SER A 6 26.00 -58.19 -38.12
CA SER A 6 24.77 -58.97 -38.29
C SER A 6 24.86 -60.42 -38.81
N SER A 7 23.85 -61.24 -38.50
CA SER A 7 22.87 -61.87 -39.45
C SER A 7 22.16 -63.09 -38.80
N SER A 8 20.83 -63.09 -38.69
CA SER A 8 19.82 -63.74 -39.57
C SER A 8 19.61 -65.25 -39.35
N SER A 9 18.42 -65.62 -38.82
CA SER A 9 17.66 -66.89 -39.02
C SER A 9 16.62 -67.01 -37.90
N ALA A 10 15.39 -67.53 -37.99
CA ALA A 10 14.43 -67.82 -39.05
C ALA A 10 13.11 -68.21 -38.34
N ARG A 11 11.97 -68.06 -39.05
CA ARG A 11 10.73 -68.89 -38.98
C ARG A 11 9.81 -68.85 -37.74
N ARG A 12 8.56 -68.38 -37.97
CA ARG A 12 7.26 -69.11 -37.91
C ARG A 12 6.13 -68.11 -37.58
N SER A 13 5.30 -67.75 -38.56
CA SER A 13 3.92 -68.22 -38.75
C SER A 13 3.06 -68.27 -37.49
N THR A 14 2.01 -67.44 -37.39
CA THR A 14 0.63 -67.83 -37.71
C THR A 14 -0.40 -66.82 -37.20
N LYS A 15 -1.50 -66.74 -37.97
CA LYS A 15 -2.88 -66.39 -37.59
C LYS A 15 -3.20 -64.92 -37.32
N GLY A 16 -4.10 -64.43 -38.16
CA GLY A 16 -4.63 -63.07 -38.11
C GLY A 16 -5.87 -62.90 -37.24
N ARG A 17 -6.39 -61.67 -37.23
CA ARG A 17 -7.80 -61.29 -37.16
C ARG A 17 -7.92 -59.76 -37.07
N GLY A 18 -8.82 -59.19 -37.87
CA GLY A 18 -9.53 -57.94 -37.54
C GLY A 18 -9.05 -56.67 -38.24
N PRO A 19 -9.95 -55.92 -38.93
CA PRO A 19 -9.61 -54.63 -39.50
C PRO A 19 -9.43 -53.60 -38.36
N ARG A 20 -8.32 -52.86 -38.41
CA ARG A 20 -8.09 -51.75 -37.48
C ARG A 20 -9.15 -50.68 -37.69
N ALA A 21 -9.93 -50.44 -36.64
CA ALA A 21 -10.79 -49.28 -36.54
C ALA A 21 -9.94 -48.00 -36.65
N ASN A 22 -10.49 -47.06 -37.42
CA ASN A 22 -9.96 -45.73 -37.71
C ASN A 22 -9.49 -45.04 -36.42
N GLY A 23 -8.18 -44.78 -36.32
CA GLY A 23 -7.62 -43.96 -35.25
C GLY A 23 -8.15 -42.55 -35.39
N GLY A 24 -8.98 -42.12 -34.44
CA GLY A 24 -9.45 -40.76 -34.30
C GLY A 24 -8.26 -39.81 -34.29
N ASN A 25 -8.29 -38.88 -35.24
CA ASN A 25 -7.33 -37.81 -35.42
C ASN A 25 -7.29 -36.97 -34.14
N ALA A 26 -6.28 -37.17 -33.29
CA ALA A 26 -6.00 -36.28 -32.17
C ALA A 26 -5.56 -34.94 -32.78
N SER A 27 -6.48 -33.97 -32.79
CA SER A 27 -6.24 -32.65 -33.36
C SER A 27 -5.07 -31.96 -32.66
N SER A 28 -4.29 -31.20 -33.43
CA SER A 28 -3.09 -30.51 -32.98
C SER A 28 -3.47 -29.45 -31.91
N PRO A 29 -2.58 -29.05 -30.99
CA PRO A 29 -2.83 -27.93 -30.06
C PRO A 29 -3.30 -26.62 -30.73
N ALA A 30 -3.04 -26.47 -32.03
CA ALA A 30 -3.50 -25.36 -32.88
C ALA A 30 -5.00 -25.43 -33.23
N ASP A 31 -5.65 -26.59 -33.14
CA ASP A 31 -7.03 -26.84 -33.55
C ASP A 31 -8.04 -26.71 -32.39
N ALA A 32 -7.56 -26.49 -31.15
CA ALA A 32 -8.44 -26.23 -30.01
C ALA A 32 -9.18 -24.88 -30.19
N PRO A 33 -10.42 -24.72 -29.70
CA PRO A 33 -11.11 -23.42 -29.68
C PRO A 33 -10.22 -22.35 -29.03
N ALA A 34 -10.23 -21.11 -29.54
CA ALA A 34 -9.46 -19.99 -28.98
C ALA A 34 -9.77 -19.82 -27.49
N THR A 35 -11.03 -20.04 -27.11
CA THR A 35 -11.50 -20.13 -25.72
C THR A 35 -10.73 -21.14 -24.87
N GLY A 36 -10.47 -22.35 -25.38
CA GLY A 36 -9.73 -23.38 -24.67
C GLY A 36 -8.26 -23.01 -24.45
N ARG A 37 -7.61 -22.40 -25.47
CA ARG A 37 -6.22 -21.92 -25.35
C ARG A 37 -6.11 -20.76 -24.37
N ALA A 38 -6.97 -19.75 -24.51
CA ALA A 38 -6.98 -18.57 -23.65
C ALA A 38 -7.26 -18.94 -22.19
N ALA A 39 -8.22 -19.82 -21.93
CA ALA A 39 -8.52 -20.30 -20.58
C ALA A 39 -7.32 -20.99 -19.93
N ARG A 40 -6.60 -21.85 -20.65
CA ARG A 40 -5.36 -22.49 -20.12
C ARG A 40 -4.28 -21.47 -19.81
N SER A 41 -4.05 -20.49 -20.69
CA SER A 41 -3.06 -19.42 -20.47
C SER A 41 -3.40 -18.58 -19.24
N VAL A 42 -4.67 -18.18 -19.10
CA VAL A 42 -5.15 -17.40 -17.96
C VAL A 42 -5.12 -18.22 -16.67
N ALA A 43 -5.49 -19.49 -16.69
CA ALA A 43 -5.40 -20.38 -15.52
C ALA A 43 -3.96 -20.58 -15.05
N ALA A 44 -3.02 -20.80 -15.99
CA ALA A 44 -1.60 -20.91 -15.68
C ALA A 44 -1.03 -19.62 -15.08
N PHE A 45 -1.40 -18.47 -15.65
CA PHE A 45 -1.03 -17.16 -15.14
C PHE A 45 -1.61 -16.90 -13.75
N ALA A 46 -2.91 -17.15 -13.56
CA ALA A 46 -3.61 -16.94 -12.30
C ALA A 46 -3.04 -17.81 -11.17
N ARG A 47 -2.63 -19.06 -11.46
CA ARG A 47 -1.93 -19.92 -10.50
C ARG A 47 -0.55 -19.36 -10.14
N ARG A 48 0.26 -18.99 -11.14
CA ARG A 48 1.61 -18.42 -10.94
C ARG A 48 1.57 -17.16 -10.07
N GLU A 49 0.64 -16.26 -10.36
CA GLU A 49 0.48 -14.97 -9.67
C GLU A 49 -0.44 -15.04 -8.44
N LYS A 50 -0.96 -16.24 -8.11
CA LYS A 50 -1.86 -16.48 -6.98
C LYS A 50 -3.07 -15.53 -6.98
N LEU A 51 -3.67 -15.28 -8.15
CA LEU A 51 -4.76 -14.31 -8.30
C LEU A 51 -6.02 -14.73 -7.53
N PHE A 52 -6.35 -16.02 -7.53
CA PHE A 52 -7.58 -16.55 -6.92
C PHE A 52 -7.33 -17.45 -5.70
N ARG A 53 -6.15 -17.40 -5.09
CA ARG A 53 -5.85 -18.21 -3.90
C ARG A 53 -6.76 -17.78 -2.73
N GLY A 54 -7.62 -18.69 -2.26
CA GLY A 54 -8.55 -18.43 -1.16
C GLY A 54 -9.72 -17.51 -1.52
N VAL A 55 -9.93 -17.24 -2.81
CA VAL A 55 -11.04 -16.43 -3.30
C VAL A 55 -12.26 -17.33 -3.48
N ARG A 56 -13.39 -16.92 -2.91
CA ARG A 56 -14.69 -17.59 -3.04
C ARG A 56 -15.63 -16.84 -3.97
N ARG A 57 -15.45 -15.52 -4.15
CA ARG A 57 -16.27 -14.71 -5.04
C ARG A 57 -15.47 -13.62 -5.73
N VAL A 58 -15.63 -13.52 -7.05
CA VAL A 58 -14.96 -12.54 -7.92
C VAL A 58 -16.00 -11.57 -8.50
N LEU A 59 -15.78 -10.27 -8.31
CA LEU A 59 -16.55 -9.24 -9.01
C LEU A 59 -15.86 -8.86 -10.32
N VAL A 60 -16.50 -9.07 -11.47
CA VAL A 60 -15.93 -8.74 -12.79
C VAL A 60 -16.43 -7.37 -13.24
N ALA A 61 -15.51 -6.45 -13.53
CA ALA A 61 -15.85 -5.16 -14.10
C ALA A 61 -16.14 -5.30 -15.61
N VAL A 62 -17.40 -5.09 -16.01
CA VAL A 62 -17.89 -5.25 -17.38
C VAL A 62 -18.21 -3.87 -17.96
N SER A 63 -17.34 -3.32 -18.80
CA SER A 63 -17.56 -2.02 -19.45
C SER A 63 -18.40 -2.12 -20.73
N GLY A 64 -18.66 -3.34 -21.22
CA GLY A 64 -19.34 -3.59 -22.49
C GLY A 64 -18.39 -3.81 -23.68
N GLY A 65 -17.11 -3.45 -23.53
CA GLY A 65 -16.07 -3.67 -24.55
C GLY A 65 -15.52 -5.10 -24.58
N PRO A 66 -14.82 -5.50 -25.66
CA PRO A 66 -14.39 -6.87 -25.91
C PRO A 66 -13.56 -7.46 -24.77
N ASP A 67 -12.59 -6.71 -24.24
CA ASP A 67 -11.72 -7.21 -23.18
C ASP A 67 -12.46 -7.52 -21.88
N SER A 68 -13.47 -6.70 -21.54
CA SER A 68 -14.27 -6.88 -20.32
C SER A 68 -15.24 -8.06 -20.45
N VAL A 69 -15.81 -8.26 -21.65
CA VAL A 69 -16.66 -9.40 -21.97
C VAL A 69 -15.86 -10.68 -21.98
N ALA A 70 -14.70 -10.70 -22.64
CA ALA A 70 -13.79 -11.84 -22.64
C ALA A 70 -13.33 -12.21 -21.21
N CYS A 71 -13.09 -11.22 -20.36
CA CYS A 71 -12.76 -11.44 -18.94
C CYS A 71 -13.89 -12.19 -18.22
N LEU A 72 -15.14 -11.75 -18.41
CA LEU A 72 -16.32 -12.41 -17.84
C LEU A 72 -16.44 -13.86 -18.33
N LEU A 73 -16.36 -14.09 -19.64
CA LEU A 73 -16.48 -15.42 -20.26
C LEU A 73 -15.42 -16.39 -19.73
N LEU A 74 -14.15 -15.95 -19.67
CA LEU A 74 -13.05 -16.77 -19.18
C LEU A 74 -13.19 -17.09 -17.69
N LEU A 75 -13.60 -16.13 -16.87
CA LEU A 75 -13.78 -16.38 -15.44
C LEU A 75 -14.98 -17.29 -15.16
N LEU A 76 -16.07 -17.19 -15.93
CA LEU A 76 -17.17 -18.15 -15.86
C LEU A 76 -16.72 -19.56 -16.22
N ARG A 77 -15.84 -19.70 -17.21
CA ARG A 77 -15.27 -21.00 -17.59
C ARG A 77 -14.35 -21.58 -16.51
N LEU A 78 -13.60 -20.72 -15.81
CA LEU A 78 -12.64 -21.14 -14.79
C LEU A 78 -13.25 -21.33 -13.40
N ARG A 79 -14.49 -20.86 -13.19
CA ARG A 79 -15.15 -20.81 -11.86
C ARG A 79 -15.25 -22.17 -11.18
N GLU A 80 -15.54 -23.23 -11.95
CA GLU A 80 -15.69 -24.59 -11.43
C GLU A 80 -14.36 -25.19 -10.99
N GLU A 81 -13.32 -25.07 -11.82
CA GLU A 81 -11.97 -25.54 -11.51
C GLU A 81 -11.35 -24.78 -10.33
N ALA A 82 -11.62 -23.47 -10.24
CA ALA A 82 -11.03 -22.59 -9.23
C ALA A 82 -11.88 -22.48 -7.95
N GLY A 83 -13.11 -22.97 -7.94
CA GLY A 83 -13.99 -22.99 -6.75
C GLY A 83 -14.49 -21.62 -6.29
N PHE A 84 -14.74 -20.69 -7.22
CA PHE A 84 -15.29 -19.37 -6.90
C PHE A 84 -16.60 -19.08 -7.65
N GLU A 85 -17.37 -18.15 -7.15
CA GLU A 85 -18.53 -17.58 -7.82
C GLU A 85 -18.15 -16.30 -8.59
N VAL A 86 -18.93 -15.97 -9.62
CA VAL A 86 -18.72 -14.79 -10.45
C VAL A 86 -19.95 -13.88 -10.34
N VAL A 87 -19.70 -12.60 -10.04
CA VAL A 87 -20.71 -11.53 -10.10
C VAL A 87 -20.17 -10.45 -11.02
N ALA A 88 -21.02 -9.80 -11.81
CA ALA A 88 -20.63 -8.71 -12.70
C ALA A 88 -20.97 -7.34 -12.09
N ALA A 89 -20.19 -6.33 -12.46
CA ALA A 89 -20.48 -4.94 -12.17
C ALA A 89 -20.22 -4.04 -13.38
N HIS A 90 -21.19 -3.19 -13.70
CA HIS A 90 -21.11 -2.19 -14.77
C HIS A 90 -21.28 -0.79 -14.19
N PHE A 91 -20.47 0.16 -14.65
CA PHE A 91 -20.56 1.56 -14.26
C PHE A 91 -20.71 2.45 -15.49
N ASP A 92 -21.86 3.10 -15.61
CA ASP A 92 -22.11 4.10 -16.63
C ASP A 92 -21.58 5.48 -16.20
N HIS A 93 -20.74 6.08 -17.04
CA HIS A 93 -20.10 7.37 -16.77
C HIS A 93 -20.94 8.56 -17.30
N ARG A 94 -22.08 8.31 -17.97
CA ARG A 94 -22.97 9.31 -18.57
C ARG A 94 -22.25 10.36 -19.44
N LEU A 95 -21.17 9.94 -20.10
CA LEU A 95 -20.34 10.82 -20.94
C LEU A 95 -20.92 11.03 -22.35
N ARG A 96 -21.85 10.15 -22.77
CA ARG A 96 -22.53 10.14 -24.07
C ARG A 96 -24.04 10.10 -23.88
N GLN A 97 -24.80 10.58 -24.86
CA GLN A 97 -26.26 10.44 -24.86
C GLN A 97 -26.70 8.97 -24.93
N ASP A 98 -25.95 8.12 -25.64
CA ASP A 98 -26.26 6.70 -25.81
C ASP A 98 -25.65 5.80 -24.72
N SER A 99 -25.23 6.36 -23.58
CA SER A 99 -24.58 5.58 -22.53
C SER A 99 -25.53 4.57 -21.85
N GLY A 100 -26.84 4.83 -21.92
CA GLY A 100 -27.88 3.89 -21.51
C GLY A 100 -27.88 2.58 -22.30
N ASP A 101 -27.43 2.60 -23.56
CA ASP A 101 -27.33 1.38 -24.38
C ASP A 101 -26.21 0.46 -23.88
N ASP A 102 -25.11 1.03 -23.38
CA ASP A 102 -23.99 0.26 -22.82
C ASP A 102 -24.42 -0.42 -21.50
N LEU A 103 -25.25 0.25 -20.70
CA LEU A 103 -25.89 -0.30 -19.51
C LEU A 103 -26.84 -1.46 -19.84
N GLU A 104 -27.71 -1.28 -20.83
CA GLU A 104 -28.68 -2.30 -21.22
C GLU A 104 -28.00 -3.50 -21.86
N PHE A 105 -26.96 -3.28 -22.66
CA PHE A 105 -26.09 -4.34 -23.18
C PHE A 105 -25.49 -5.17 -22.04
N ALA A 106 -24.93 -4.53 -21.00
CA ALA A 106 -24.34 -5.23 -19.88
C ALA A 106 -25.36 -6.07 -19.10
N ARG A 107 -26.58 -5.55 -18.90
CA ARG A 107 -27.69 -6.28 -18.26
C ARG A 107 -28.11 -7.50 -19.08
N THR A 108 -28.38 -7.29 -20.37
CA THR A 108 -28.79 -8.35 -21.29
C THR A 108 -27.74 -9.45 -21.39
N LEU A 109 -26.46 -9.07 -21.51
CA LEU A 109 -25.35 -10.02 -21.54
C LEU A 109 -25.28 -10.86 -20.27
N CYS A 110 -25.36 -10.22 -19.10
CA CYS A 110 -25.27 -10.93 -17.83
C CYS A 110 -26.48 -11.85 -17.60
N ALA A 111 -27.69 -11.42 -17.98
CA ALA A 111 -28.89 -12.25 -17.95
C ALA A 111 -28.74 -13.48 -18.87
N ARG A 112 -28.22 -13.30 -20.08
CA ARG A 112 -27.95 -14.39 -21.04
C ARG A 112 -26.94 -15.41 -20.51
N LEU A 113 -26.01 -14.98 -19.66
CA LEU A 113 -24.95 -15.82 -19.08
C LEU A 113 -25.31 -16.35 -17.68
N ASP A 114 -26.53 -16.07 -17.18
CA ASP A 114 -26.96 -16.39 -15.82
C ASP A 114 -26.00 -15.85 -14.74
N VAL A 115 -25.66 -14.57 -14.86
CA VAL A 115 -24.76 -13.86 -13.95
C VAL A 115 -25.48 -12.65 -13.35
N ARG A 116 -25.42 -12.53 -12.03
CA ARG A 116 -25.90 -11.33 -11.33
C ARG A 116 -25.06 -10.12 -11.75
N CYS A 117 -25.72 -9.01 -12.12
CA CYS A 117 -25.07 -7.77 -12.54
C CYS A 117 -25.48 -6.60 -11.65
N LEU A 118 -24.49 -5.95 -11.01
CA LEU A 118 -24.68 -4.71 -10.30
C LEU A 118 -24.41 -3.55 -11.24
N THR A 119 -25.32 -2.61 -11.32
CA THR A 119 -25.19 -1.44 -12.19
C THR A 119 -25.12 -0.17 -11.36
N GLY A 120 -24.22 0.73 -11.70
CA GLY A 120 -24.13 2.07 -11.15
C GLY A 120 -23.97 3.09 -12.27
N GLU A 121 -24.24 4.34 -11.94
CA GLU A 121 -24.14 5.45 -12.87
C GLU A 121 -23.64 6.70 -12.14
N GLY A 122 -23.03 7.63 -12.88
CA GLY A 122 -22.74 8.94 -12.34
C GLY A 122 -22.22 9.92 -13.38
N ASP A 123 -22.45 11.21 -13.11
CA ASP A 123 -22.01 12.29 -13.98
C ASP A 123 -20.55 12.64 -13.73
N VAL A 124 -19.68 12.16 -14.63
CA VAL A 124 -18.25 12.42 -14.56
C VAL A 124 -17.91 13.89 -14.79
N ARG A 125 -18.67 14.60 -15.64
CA ARG A 125 -18.38 16.02 -15.96
C ARG A 125 -18.66 16.90 -14.74
N ALA A 126 -19.76 16.62 -14.04
CA ALA A 126 -20.08 17.30 -12.79
C ALA A 126 -18.96 17.12 -11.75
N LEU A 127 -18.48 15.89 -11.53
CA LEU A 127 -17.40 15.63 -10.57
C LEU A 127 -16.07 16.28 -11.00
N ALA A 128 -15.74 16.22 -12.29
CA ALA A 128 -14.52 16.83 -12.83
C ALA A 128 -14.51 18.35 -12.59
N ALA A 129 -15.65 19.01 -12.83
CA ALA A 129 -15.82 20.45 -12.59
C ALA A 129 -15.77 20.79 -11.10
N GLU A 130 -16.47 20.03 -10.24
CA GLU A 130 -16.49 20.24 -8.78
C GLU A 130 -15.09 20.19 -8.18
N ARG A 131 -14.24 19.27 -8.64
CA ARG A 131 -12.94 18.97 -8.03
C ARG A 131 -11.74 19.49 -8.81
N GLY A 132 -11.95 20.22 -9.90
CA GLY A 132 -10.88 20.75 -10.75
C GLY A 132 -9.94 19.68 -11.29
N MET A 133 -10.46 18.49 -11.62
CA MET A 133 -9.67 17.36 -12.13
C MET A 133 -10.04 17.01 -13.58
N GLY A 134 -9.15 16.30 -14.27
CA GLY A 134 -9.42 15.86 -15.64
C GLY A 134 -10.55 14.83 -15.71
N THR A 135 -11.35 14.86 -16.77
CA THR A 135 -12.48 13.95 -17.00
C THR A 135 -12.09 12.47 -16.92
N GLU A 136 -10.92 12.08 -17.43
CA GLU A 136 -10.42 10.69 -17.35
C GLU A 136 -10.13 10.27 -15.91
N GLU A 137 -9.55 11.17 -15.11
CA GLU A 137 -9.24 10.93 -13.71
C GLU A 137 -10.53 10.81 -12.88
N ALA A 138 -11.49 11.72 -13.11
CA ALA A 138 -12.82 11.66 -12.49
C ALA A 138 -13.55 10.36 -12.83
N ALA A 139 -13.58 9.97 -14.11
CA ALA A 139 -14.18 8.71 -14.57
C ALA A 139 -13.56 7.50 -13.88
N ARG A 140 -12.22 7.45 -13.85
CA ARG A 140 -11.47 6.37 -13.21
C ARG A 140 -11.75 6.31 -11.71
N ARG A 141 -11.84 7.45 -11.03
CA ARG A 141 -12.14 7.54 -9.59
C ARG A 141 -13.54 7.02 -9.28
N MET A 142 -14.56 7.51 -9.99
CA MET A 142 -15.95 7.08 -9.79
C MET A 142 -16.11 5.58 -10.04
N ARG A 143 -15.49 5.07 -11.11
CA ARG A 143 -15.49 3.65 -11.42
C ARG A 143 -14.93 2.79 -10.28
N TYR A 144 -13.75 3.14 -9.76
CA TYR A 144 -13.16 2.34 -8.67
C TYR A 144 -13.92 2.47 -7.36
N GLN A 145 -14.50 3.63 -7.06
CA GLN A 145 -15.38 3.81 -5.90
C GLN A 145 -16.63 2.92 -6.01
N PHE A 146 -17.29 2.91 -7.17
CA PHE A 146 -18.43 2.02 -7.41
C PHE A 146 -18.04 0.55 -7.34
N LEU A 147 -16.93 0.14 -7.97
CA LEU A 147 -16.47 -1.25 -7.94
C LEU A 147 -16.14 -1.71 -6.51
N ALA A 148 -15.52 -0.85 -5.69
CA ALA A 148 -15.24 -1.13 -4.29
C ALA A 148 -16.53 -1.29 -3.48
N PHE A 149 -17.51 -0.40 -3.70
CA PHE A 149 -18.84 -0.50 -3.09
C PHE A 149 -19.56 -1.81 -3.49
N ALA A 150 -19.60 -2.12 -4.78
CA ALA A 150 -20.21 -3.34 -5.30
C ALA A 150 -19.54 -4.60 -4.75
N ALA A 151 -18.20 -4.61 -4.65
CA ALA A 151 -17.46 -5.70 -4.05
C ALA A 151 -17.80 -5.88 -2.56
N GLY A 152 -17.93 -4.78 -1.81
CA GLY A 152 -18.38 -4.83 -0.42
C GLY A 152 -19.79 -5.38 -0.28
N LYS A 153 -20.73 -4.90 -1.12
CA LYS A 153 -22.13 -5.34 -1.11
C LYS A 153 -22.30 -6.83 -1.40
N GLU A 154 -21.50 -7.36 -2.33
CA GLU A 154 -21.57 -8.77 -2.72
C GLU A 154 -20.59 -9.66 -1.94
N ALA A 155 -19.86 -9.11 -0.96
CA ALA A 155 -18.79 -9.80 -0.24
C ALA A 155 -17.80 -10.49 -1.20
N ALA A 156 -17.42 -9.80 -2.28
CA ALA A 156 -16.43 -10.29 -3.23
C ALA A 156 -15.01 -10.12 -2.66
N ASP A 157 -14.20 -11.18 -2.74
CA ASP A 157 -12.83 -11.17 -2.21
C ASP A 157 -11.87 -10.41 -3.14
N CYS A 158 -12.21 -10.28 -4.42
CA CYS A 158 -11.47 -9.46 -5.37
C CYS A 158 -12.33 -8.95 -6.53
N ILE A 159 -11.81 -7.93 -7.21
CA ILE A 159 -12.37 -7.33 -8.42
C ILE A 159 -11.47 -7.69 -9.60
N ALA A 160 -12.02 -8.30 -10.65
CA ALA A 160 -11.31 -8.60 -11.89
C ALA A 160 -11.59 -7.55 -12.96
N THR A 161 -10.54 -7.15 -13.69
CA THR A 161 -10.63 -6.21 -14.82
C THR A 161 -10.03 -6.81 -16.09
N GLY A 162 -10.61 -6.48 -17.24
CA GLY A 162 -10.17 -6.92 -18.56
C GLY A 162 -8.93 -6.18 -19.09
N HIS A 163 -7.91 -5.92 -18.26
CA HIS A 163 -6.66 -5.33 -18.78
C HIS A 163 -5.82 -6.40 -19.47
N THR A 164 -5.41 -6.12 -20.71
CA THR A 164 -4.65 -7.01 -21.60
C THR A 164 -3.15 -6.71 -21.62
N ALA A 165 -2.37 -7.55 -22.31
CA ALA A 165 -0.97 -7.31 -22.60
C ALA A 165 -0.73 -6.03 -23.43
N ASP A 166 -1.69 -5.64 -24.28
CA ASP A 166 -1.61 -4.40 -25.05
C ASP A 166 -1.78 -3.17 -24.12
N ASP A 167 -2.72 -3.22 -23.17
CA ASP A 167 -2.85 -2.19 -22.13
C ASP A 167 -1.57 -2.06 -21.29
N GLN A 168 -0.89 -3.18 -21.07
CA GLN A 168 0.38 -3.21 -20.35
C GLN A 168 1.48 -2.50 -21.13
N ALA A 169 1.62 -2.79 -22.42
CA ALA A 169 2.59 -2.10 -23.29
C ALA A 169 2.35 -0.58 -23.32
N GLU A 170 1.08 -0.16 -23.49
CA GLU A 170 0.68 1.26 -23.42
C GLU A 170 1.09 1.89 -22.08
N THR A 171 0.80 1.21 -20.97
CA THR A 171 1.09 1.71 -19.62
C THR A 171 2.59 1.86 -19.40
N VAL A 172 3.39 0.90 -19.83
CA VAL A 172 4.86 0.95 -19.70
C VAL A 172 5.41 2.12 -20.50
N LEU A 173 5.00 2.28 -21.76
CA LEU A 173 5.44 3.38 -22.60
C LEU A 173 5.04 4.75 -22.02
N GLN A 174 3.80 4.89 -21.54
CA GLN A 174 3.36 6.11 -20.86
C GLN A 174 4.23 6.46 -19.65
N ARG A 175 4.61 5.47 -18.85
CA ARG A 175 5.47 5.70 -17.68
C ARG A 175 6.90 6.05 -18.07
N ILE A 176 7.43 5.47 -19.15
CA ILE A 176 8.73 5.86 -19.72
C ILE A 176 8.70 7.33 -20.13
N VAL A 177 7.69 7.75 -20.90
CA VAL A 177 7.55 9.14 -21.38
C VAL A 177 7.42 10.13 -20.23
N ARG A 178 6.71 9.77 -19.15
CA ARG A 178 6.58 10.61 -17.94
C ARG A 178 7.83 10.64 -17.05
N GLY A 179 8.81 9.77 -17.32
CA GLY A 179 9.97 9.55 -16.46
C GLY A 179 9.63 8.61 -15.31
N THR A 180 10.20 7.41 -15.32
CA THR A 180 10.01 6.41 -14.27
C THR A 180 11.31 5.70 -13.91
N GLY A 181 11.42 5.23 -12.66
CA GLY A 181 12.41 4.24 -12.27
C GLY A 181 11.90 2.80 -12.46
N VAL A 182 12.70 1.83 -12.03
CA VAL A 182 12.38 0.38 -12.12
C VAL A 182 11.02 0.06 -11.50
N ARG A 183 10.67 0.69 -10.35
CA ARG A 183 9.38 0.51 -9.68
C ARG A 183 8.19 0.75 -10.62
N GLY A 184 8.24 1.79 -11.46
CA GLY A 184 7.16 2.12 -12.38
C GLY A 184 7.28 1.40 -13.73
N LEU A 185 8.47 0.97 -14.16
CA LEU A 185 8.62 0.11 -15.35
C LEU A 185 7.87 -1.23 -15.24
N ARG A 186 7.58 -1.69 -14.02
CA ARG A 186 6.73 -2.86 -13.74
C ARG A 186 5.33 -2.82 -14.38
N GLY A 187 4.90 -1.69 -14.91
CA GLY A 187 3.57 -1.52 -15.52
C GLY A 187 2.44 -1.79 -14.51
N MET A 188 1.32 -2.30 -14.99
CA MET A 188 0.26 -2.84 -14.13
C MET A 188 0.73 -4.14 -13.47
N LEU A 189 0.48 -4.26 -12.17
CA LEU A 189 0.72 -5.50 -11.45
C LEU A 189 -0.46 -6.47 -11.68
N PRO A 190 -0.23 -7.79 -11.70
CA PRO A 190 -1.30 -8.79 -11.82
C PRO A 190 -2.34 -8.68 -10.71
N ALA A 191 -1.90 -8.35 -9.50
CA ALA A 191 -2.74 -7.99 -8.37
C ALA A 191 -2.22 -6.70 -7.73
N SER A 192 -3.13 -5.85 -7.30
CA SER A 192 -2.86 -4.63 -6.54
C SER A 192 -4.08 -4.29 -5.68
N ASP A 193 -3.97 -3.31 -4.80
CA ASP A 193 -5.16 -2.77 -4.16
C ASP A 193 -5.96 -1.89 -5.12
N VAL A 194 -7.25 -1.71 -4.84
CA VAL A 194 -8.11 -0.79 -5.59
C VAL A 194 -7.72 0.65 -5.26
N PRO A 195 -7.49 1.53 -6.27
CA PRO A 195 -7.24 2.94 -6.01
C PRO A 195 -8.37 3.59 -5.20
N GLY A 196 -8.03 4.15 -4.04
CA GLY A 196 -9.00 4.77 -3.13
C GLY A 196 -9.78 3.79 -2.24
N ALA A 197 -9.51 2.48 -2.33
CA ALA A 197 -10.10 1.45 -1.48
C ALA A 197 -9.07 0.33 -1.18
N PRO A 198 -8.06 0.61 -0.34
CA PRO A 198 -6.90 -0.28 -0.16
C PRO A 198 -7.23 -1.64 0.47
N SER A 199 -8.39 -1.78 1.11
CA SER A 199 -8.87 -3.06 1.63
C SER A 199 -9.30 -4.05 0.53
N GLN A 200 -9.63 -3.54 -0.67
CA GLN A 200 -10.15 -4.36 -1.76
C GLN A 200 -9.07 -4.69 -2.77
N ARG A 201 -9.02 -5.97 -3.16
CA ARG A 201 -8.01 -6.50 -4.08
C ARG A 201 -8.50 -6.39 -5.53
N LEU A 202 -7.66 -5.83 -6.39
CA LEU A 202 -7.87 -5.71 -7.84
C LEU A 202 -6.95 -6.71 -8.58
N VAL A 203 -7.53 -7.57 -9.40
CA VAL A 203 -6.81 -8.57 -10.22
C VAL A 203 -6.99 -8.31 -11.72
N ARG A 204 -5.97 -8.66 -12.50
CA ARG A 204 -5.89 -8.44 -13.96
C ARG A 204 -5.54 -9.75 -14.67
N PRO A 205 -6.48 -10.71 -14.76
CA PRO A 205 -6.20 -12.05 -15.28
C PRO A 205 -5.80 -12.07 -16.76
N LEU A 206 -6.20 -11.04 -17.53
CA LEU A 206 -5.97 -11.01 -18.98
C LEU A 206 -4.63 -10.39 -19.40
N LEU A 207 -3.73 -10.03 -18.47
CA LEU A 207 -2.42 -9.45 -18.81
C LEU A 207 -1.53 -10.35 -19.67
N VAL A 208 -1.89 -11.63 -19.82
CA VAL A 208 -1.20 -12.60 -20.69
C VAL A 208 -1.84 -12.76 -22.07
N LEU A 209 -2.98 -12.12 -22.32
CA LEU A 209 -3.70 -12.16 -23.59
C LEU A 209 -3.54 -10.83 -24.33
N ARG A 210 -3.59 -10.89 -25.66
CA ARG A 210 -3.66 -9.73 -26.54
C ARG A 210 -5.11 -9.34 -26.78
N ARG A 211 -5.36 -8.11 -27.23
CA ARG A 211 -6.71 -7.69 -27.64
C ARG A 211 -7.29 -8.51 -28.79
N ALA A 212 -6.44 -8.97 -29.70
CA ALA A 212 -6.89 -9.90 -30.75
C ALA A 212 -7.45 -11.21 -30.17
N ASP A 213 -6.90 -11.69 -29.04
CA ASP A 213 -7.42 -12.89 -28.38
C ASP A 213 -8.80 -12.63 -27.76
N THR A 214 -9.00 -11.47 -27.12
CA THR A 214 -10.29 -11.11 -26.49
C THR A 214 -11.39 -10.88 -27.52
N GLU A 215 -11.07 -10.30 -28.66
CA GLU A 215 -11.98 -10.16 -29.81
C GLU A 215 -12.40 -11.53 -30.37
N LEU A 216 -11.45 -12.45 -30.56
CA LEU A 216 -11.74 -13.82 -31.00
C LEU A 216 -12.63 -14.57 -30.00
N LEU A 217 -12.41 -14.40 -28.70
CA LEU A 217 -13.26 -15.00 -27.66
C LEU A 217 -14.70 -14.51 -27.73
N CYS A 218 -14.89 -13.20 -27.98
CA CYS A 218 -16.23 -12.65 -28.15
C CYS A 218 -16.91 -13.19 -29.41
N ALA A 219 -16.16 -13.28 -30.51
CA ALA A 219 -16.66 -13.83 -31.78
C ALA A 219 -17.06 -15.31 -31.64
N GLU A 220 -16.23 -16.15 -31.00
CA GLU A 220 -16.56 -17.56 -30.73
C GLU A 220 -17.81 -17.72 -29.86
N ALA A 221 -18.05 -16.80 -28.92
CA ALA A 221 -19.23 -16.81 -28.06
C ALA A 221 -20.48 -16.16 -28.70
N GLY A 222 -20.40 -15.72 -29.96
CA GLY A 222 -21.49 -15.03 -30.64
C GLY A 222 -21.92 -13.75 -29.91
N ILE A 223 -20.95 -13.03 -29.32
CA ILE A 223 -21.18 -11.75 -28.65
C ILE A 223 -20.55 -10.66 -29.51
N GLN A 224 -21.33 -9.63 -29.82
CA GLN A 224 -20.85 -8.40 -30.44
C GLN A 224 -20.65 -7.36 -29.33
N PRO A 225 -19.40 -7.12 -28.88
CA PRO A 225 -19.14 -6.14 -27.84
C PRO A 225 -19.35 -4.72 -28.36
N ARG A 226 -19.57 -3.78 -27.43
CA ARG A 226 -19.71 -2.37 -27.74
C ARG A 226 -18.36 -1.74 -28.05
N ASN A 227 -18.30 -0.93 -29.09
CA ASN A 227 -17.13 -0.12 -29.42
C ASN A 227 -17.34 1.31 -28.91
N ASP A 228 -16.43 1.76 -28.05
CA ASP A 228 -16.45 3.13 -27.55
C ASP A 228 -15.75 4.07 -28.56
N PRO A 229 -16.48 5.03 -29.18
CA PRO A 229 -15.90 5.94 -30.16
C PRO A 229 -14.84 6.89 -29.56
N THR A 230 -14.87 7.13 -28.25
CA THR A 230 -13.85 7.96 -27.56
C THR A 230 -12.48 7.28 -27.54
N ASN A 231 -12.38 5.99 -27.87
CA ASN A 231 -11.09 5.30 -28.05
C ASN A 231 -10.27 5.84 -29.24
N LEU A 232 -10.89 6.63 -30.12
CA LEU A 232 -10.24 7.27 -31.27
C LEU A 232 -9.87 8.75 -30.99
N ASP A 233 -10.28 9.30 -29.85
CA ASP A 233 -10.02 10.70 -29.52
C ASP A 233 -8.55 10.91 -29.14
N LEU A 234 -7.80 11.57 -30.03
CA LEU A 234 -6.39 11.89 -29.84
C LEU A 234 -6.15 13.07 -28.88
N SER A 235 -7.18 13.75 -28.35
CA SER A 235 -6.96 14.69 -27.24
C SER A 235 -6.55 13.95 -25.95
N ILE A 236 -6.91 12.67 -25.85
CA ILE A 236 -6.62 11.80 -24.70
C ILE A 236 -5.19 11.24 -24.83
N GLY A 237 -4.33 11.58 -23.86
CA GLY A 237 -2.92 11.19 -23.89
C GLY A 237 -2.68 9.69 -24.04
N ARG A 238 -3.57 8.86 -23.48
CA ARG A 238 -3.53 7.41 -23.65
C ARG A 238 -3.75 6.95 -25.09
N ASN A 239 -4.74 7.54 -25.77
CA ASN A 239 -5.06 7.21 -27.17
C ASN A 239 -3.93 7.67 -28.10
N ARG A 240 -3.33 8.84 -27.85
CA ARG A 240 -2.14 9.29 -28.58
C ARG A 240 -0.98 8.29 -28.49
N VAL A 241 -0.68 7.80 -27.29
CA VAL A 241 0.36 6.78 -27.13
C VAL A 241 0.05 5.52 -27.92
N ARG A 242 -1.22 5.11 -27.96
CA ARG A 242 -1.67 3.90 -28.67
C ARG A 242 -1.61 4.03 -30.19
N HIS A 243 -2.11 5.13 -30.73
CA HIS A 243 -2.32 5.32 -32.17
C HIS A 243 -1.11 5.98 -32.86
N GLU A 244 -0.45 6.93 -32.20
CA GLU A 244 0.70 7.63 -32.75
C GLU A 244 2.01 6.94 -32.34
N ALA A 245 2.32 6.94 -31.04
CA ALA A 245 3.64 6.52 -30.57
C ALA A 245 3.92 5.03 -30.79
N LEU A 246 3.02 4.14 -30.35
CA LEU A 246 3.17 2.71 -30.60
C LEU A 246 3.10 2.37 -32.08
N GLY A 247 2.32 3.09 -32.88
CA GLY A 247 2.26 2.93 -34.33
C GLY A 247 3.64 3.12 -34.97
N VAL A 248 4.30 4.25 -34.66
CA VAL A 248 5.67 4.53 -35.14
C VAL A 248 6.66 3.50 -34.62
N LEU A 249 6.60 3.12 -33.34
CA LEU A 249 7.53 2.14 -32.78
C LEU A 249 7.35 0.74 -33.38
N ARG A 250 6.12 0.35 -33.76
CA ARG A 250 5.87 -0.93 -34.46
C ARG A 250 6.52 -0.98 -35.84
N ALA A 251 6.60 0.16 -36.53
CA ALA A 251 7.30 0.25 -37.82
C ALA A 251 8.81 0.02 -37.67
N ILE A 252 9.39 0.38 -36.53
CA ILE A 252 10.81 0.14 -36.21
C ILE A 252 11.02 -1.29 -35.68
N ASN A 253 10.17 -1.73 -34.77
CA ASN A 253 10.20 -3.05 -34.16
C ASN A 253 8.78 -3.64 -34.13
N PRO A 254 8.44 -4.56 -35.05
CA PRO A 254 7.12 -5.21 -35.07
C PRO A 254 6.74 -5.94 -33.78
N SER A 255 7.72 -6.26 -32.93
CA SER A 255 7.52 -6.91 -31.63
C SER A 255 7.57 -5.95 -30.45
N ILE A 256 7.50 -4.63 -30.66
CA ILE A 256 7.64 -3.62 -29.59
C ILE A 256 6.68 -3.86 -28.42
N ASP A 257 5.43 -4.22 -28.67
CA ASP A 257 4.47 -4.48 -27.61
C ASP A 257 4.93 -5.63 -26.70
N ARG A 258 5.43 -6.73 -27.29
CA ARG A 258 5.99 -7.86 -26.55
C ARG A 258 7.25 -7.46 -25.80
N ALA A 259 8.10 -6.63 -26.40
CA ALA A 259 9.30 -6.12 -25.76
C ALA A 259 8.98 -5.24 -24.54
N LEU A 260 7.96 -4.39 -24.62
CA LEU A 260 7.49 -3.55 -23.50
C LEU A 260 6.85 -4.38 -22.39
N VAL A 261 6.08 -5.41 -22.74
CA VAL A 261 5.56 -6.37 -21.76
C VAL A 261 6.72 -7.09 -21.07
N GLY A 262 7.68 -7.64 -21.82
CA GLY A 262 8.87 -8.31 -21.29
C GLY A 262 9.71 -7.39 -20.38
N LEU A 263 9.89 -6.12 -20.75
CA LEU A 263 10.53 -5.11 -19.90
C LEU A 263 9.81 -4.97 -18.56
N ALA A 264 8.47 -4.96 -18.56
CA ALA A 264 7.69 -4.91 -17.34
C ALA A 264 7.88 -6.15 -16.48
N GLU A 265 7.95 -7.34 -17.09
CA GLU A 265 8.20 -8.60 -16.38
C GLU A 265 9.60 -8.63 -15.74
N SER A 266 10.64 -8.28 -16.48
CA SER A 266 12.01 -8.18 -15.95
C SER A 266 12.10 -7.14 -14.83
N ALA A 267 11.45 -5.98 -15.00
CA ALA A 267 11.40 -4.96 -13.94
C ALA A 267 10.66 -5.48 -12.69
N ARG A 268 9.60 -6.29 -12.85
CA ARG A 268 8.89 -6.92 -11.71
C ARG A 268 9.80 -7.90 -10.98
N GLU A 269 10.52 -8.74 -11.71
CA GLU A 269 11.43 -9.73 -11.15
C GLU A 269 12.57 -9.08 -10.37
N ILE A 270 13.26 -8.10 -10.96
CA ILE A 270 14.37 -7.37 -10.33
C ILE A 270 13.90 -6.60 -9.09
N PHE A 271 12.68 -6.05 -9.10
CA PHE A 271 12.15 -5.31 -7.97
C PHE A 271 11.56 -6.20 -6.87
N ALA A 272 11.27 -7.48 -7.14
CA ALA A 272 10.64 -8.38 -6.17
C ALA A 272 11.47 -8.55 -4.87
N PRO A 273 12.82 -8.73 -4.91
CA PRO A 273 13.65 -8.73 -3.70
C PRO A 273 13.56 -7.42 -2.91
N VAL A 274 13.49 -6.27 -3.58
CA VAL A 274 13.37 -4.94 -2.93
C VAL A 274 12.06 -4.84 -2.15
N ALA A 275 10.94 -5.25 -2.78
CA ALA A 275 9.65 -5.28 -2.11
C ALA A 275 9.61 -6.26 -0.93
N ARG A 276 10.26 -7.43 -1.06
CA ARG A 276 10.38 -8.41 0.04
C ARG A 276 11.21 -7.85 1.21
N ALA A 277 12.32 -7.18 0.93
CA ALA A 277 13.16 -6.56 1.96
C ALA A 277 12.37 -5.50 2.74
N ALA A 278 11.66 -4.61 2.05
CA ALA A 278 10.80 -3.61 2.69
C ALA A 278 9.71 -4.26 3.57
N LEU A 279 9.08 -5.35 3.10
CA LEU A 279 8.07 -6.06 3.87
C LEU A 279 8.65 -6.80 5.08
N ALA A 280 9.86 -7.37 4.96
CA ALA A 280 10.54 -8.06 6.06
C ALA A 280 11.02 -7.08 7.15
N THR A 281 11.36 -5.85 6.78
CA THR A 281 11.74 -4.81 7.75
C THR A 281 10.53 -4.31 8.51
N GLN A 282 10.36 -4.79 9.73
CA GLN A 282 9.32 -4.35 10.67
C GLN A 282 9.91 -3.41 11.72
N PRO A 283 9.11 -2.46 12.23
CA PRO A 283 9.54 -1.62 13.34
C PRO A 283 9.69 -2.44 14.62
N LEU A 284 10.61 -1.99 15.49
CA LEU A 284 10.77 -2.45 16.86
C LEU A 284 9.55 -2.10 17.71
N GLU A 285 8.99 -0.91 17.46
CA GLU A 285 7.85 -0.36 18.19
C GLU A 285 7.02 0.53 17.24
N ARG A 286 5.69 0.48 17.36
CA ARG A 286 4.79 1.47 16.75
C ARG A 286 4.02 2.18 17.85
N GLY A 287 4.09 3.50 17.88
CA GLY A 287 3.41 4.33 18.86
C GLY A 287 2.96 5.67 18.27
N PRO A 288 2.35 6.54 19.10
CA PRO A 288 1.89 7.86 18.67
C PRO A 288 3.01 8.77 18.18
N ASP A 289 4.25 8.56 18.66
CA ASP A 289 5.44 9.31 18.22
C ASP A 289 5.98 8.86 16.85
N GLY A 290 5.51 7.71 16.35
CA GLY A 290 5.96 7.10 15.12
C GLY A 290 6.36 5.63 15.26
N SER A 291 6.87 5.10 14.16
CA SER A 291 7.40 3.74 14.04
C SER A 291 8.92 3.76 14.18
N ILE A 292 9.45 2.96 15.10
CA ILE A 292 10.87 2.96 15.46
C ILE A 292 11.58 1.76 14.81
N PHE A 293 12.72 2.01 14.19
CA PHE A 293 13.56 1.01 13.54
C PHE A 293 15.01 1.13 14.03
N THR A 294 15.78 0.06 13.90
CA THR A 294 17.24 0.14 14.00
C THR A 294 17.79 0.87 12.78
N LEU A 295 18.64 1.88 13.00
CA LEU A 295 19.21 2.67 11.90
C LEU A 295 20.03 1.79 10.95
N GLU A 296 20.84 0.88 11.49
CA GLU A 296 21.69 -0.03 10.72
C GLU A 296 20.87 -0.88 9.74
N VAL A 297 19.75 -1.46 10.21
CA VAL A 297 18.85 -2.27 9.38
C VAL A 297 18.27 -1.42 8.25
N MET A 298 17.85 -0.18 8.54
CA MET A 298 17.29 0.73 7.53
C MET A 298 18.35 1.21 6.52
N ALA A 299 19.58 1.47 6.99
CA ALA A 299 20.68 1.94 6.16
C ALA A 299 21.22 0.84 5.23
N ALA A 300 21.07 -0.44 5.60
CA ALA A 300 21.44 -1.58 4.76
C ALA A 300 20.43 -1.87 3.63
N LEU A 301 19.23 -1.27 3.66
CA LEU A 301 18.23 -1.47 2.63
C LEU A 301 18.56 -0.70 1.34
N PRO A 302 18.20 -1.25 0.16
CA PRO A 302 18.15 -0.45 -1.06
C PRO A 302 17.22 0.77 -0.87
N THR A 303 17.57 1.91 -1.47
CA THR A 303 16.80 3.16 -1.37
C THR A 303 15.30 2.96 -1.64
N GLU A 304 14.97 2.10 -2.61
CA GLU A 304 13.56 1.87 -2.96
C GLU A 304 12.83 0.97 -1.98
N ALA A 305 13.54 0.16 -1.20
CA ALA A 305 12.94 -0.54 -0.07
C ALA A 305 12.65 0.45 1.07
N VAL A 306 13.56 1.39 1.35
CA VAL A 306 13.34 2.47 2.34
C VAL A 306 12.12 3.32 1.95
N THR A 307 12.00 3.69 0.67
CA THR A 307 10.81 4.38 0.13
C THR A 307 9.52 3.63 0.46
N LEU A 308 9.47 2.31 0.22
CA LEU A 308 8.30 1.48 0.53
C LEU A 308 8.00 1.39 2.02
N VAL A 309 9.04 1.34 2.88
CA VAL A 309 8.87 1.37 4.33
C VAL A 309 8.26 2.71 4.76
N ILE A 310 8.77 3.83 4.25
CA ILE A 310 8.23 5.17 4.56
C ILE A 310 6.76 5.27 4.13
N GLU A 311 6.42 4.86 2.91
CA GLU A 311 5.03 4.88 2.43
C GLU A 311 4.11 4.00 3.27
N ARG A 312 4.58 2.81 3.67
CA ARG A 312 3.82 1.88 4.54
C ARG A 312 3.56 2.48 5.92
N GLU A 313 4.59 3.03 6.56
CA GLU A 313 4.44 3.62 7.89
C GLU A 313 3.64 4.92 7.83
N ALA A 314 3.76 5.72 6.76
CA ALA A 314 2.89 6.87 6.54
C ALA A 314 1.42 6.46 6.48
N ALA A 315 1.10 5.42 5.68
CA ALA A 315 -0.25 4.88 5.58
C ALA A 315 -0.77 4.34 6.92
N PHE A 316 0.09 3.69 7.73
CA PHE A 316 -0.26 3.24 9.08
C PHE A 316 -0.69 4.40 9.98
N HIS A 317 -0.02 5.56 9.86
CA HIS A 317 -0.36 6.79 10.60
C HIS A 317 -1.49 7.62 9.93
N GLY A 318 -2.16 7.10 8.90
CA GLY A 318 -3.23 7.81 8.20
C GLY A 318 -2.76 9.01 7.36
N LEU A 319 -1.48 9.02 6.98
CA LEU A 319 -0.82 10.10 6.25
C LEU A 319 -0.32 9.62 4.88
N VAL A 320 -0.02 10.57 4.00
CA VAL A 320 0.58 10.30 2.68
C VAL A 320 1.99 10.89 2.65
N ALA A 321 2.98 10.04 2.37
CA ALA A 321 4.37 10.48 2.23
C ALA A 321 4.63 11.11 0.86
N GLU A 322 5.30 12.25 0.84
CA GLU A 322 5.79 12.89 -0.38
C GLU A 322 7.20 12.42 -0.71
N VAL A 323 7.35 11.33 -1.44
CA VAL A 323 8.68 10.80 -1.79
C VAL A 323 9.18 11.39 -3.10
N ASN A 324 10.43 11.89 -3.10
CA ASN A 324 11.15 12.28 -4.31
C ASN A 324 12.65 12.00 -4.18
N ARG A 325 13.38 12.06 -5.30
CA ARG A 325 14.82 11.74 -5.35
C ARG A 325 15.65 12.64 -4.42
N THR A 326 15.31 13.93 -4.31
CA THR A 326 16.05 14.87 -3.45
C THR A 326 15.90 14.52 -1.98
N ARG A 327 14.66 14.26 -1.52
CA ARG A 327 14.39 13.84 -0.14
C ARG A 327 15.08 12.50 0.18
N MET A 328 15.04 11.54 -0.74
CA MET A 328 15.75 10.26 -0.56
C MET A 328 17.27 10.43 -0.48
N ARG A 329 17.87 11.29 -1.32
CA ARG A 329 19.31 11.60 -1.24
C ARG A 329 19.69 12.25 0.09
N ASN A 330 18.86 13.17 0.58
CA ASN A 330 19.09 13.80 1.89
C ASN A 330 18.98 12.76 3.01
N LEU A 331 18.04 11.82 2.91
CA LEU A 331 17.87 10.75 3.90
C LEU A 331 19.08 9.82 3.95
N VAL A 332 19.65 9.46 2.79
CA VAL A 332 20.91 8.69 2.75
C VAL A 332 22.04 9.42 3.47
N SER A 333 22.09 10.76 3.37
CA SER A 333 23.08 11.56 4.12
C SER A 333 22.82 11.54 5.63
N VAL A 334 21.56 11.51 6.05
CA VAL A 334 21.17 11.35 7.47
C VAL A 334 21.58 9.96 7.98
N PHE A 335 21.39 8.90 7.19
CA PHE A 335 21.84 7.56 7.55
C PHE A 335 23.35 7.50 7.76
N ALA A 336 24.13 8.09 6.85
CA ALA A 336 25.59 8.12 6.96
C ALA A 336 26.09 8.90 8.18
N ARG A 337 25.39 9.97 8.57
CA ARG A 337 25.75 10.77 9.76
C ARG A 337 25.29 10.15 11.08
N GLY A 338 24.33 9.22 11.04
CA GLY A 338 23.69 8.68 12.25
C GLY A 338 22.78 9.65 12.99
N THR A 339 22.58 10.86 12.44
CA THR A 339 21.80 11.92 13.06
C THR A 339 21.22 12.86 12.01
N GLY A 340 20.04 13.40 12.29
CA GLY A 340 19.37 14.38 11.44
C GLY A 340 17.94 13.97 11.11
N GLU A 341 17.26 14.81 10.35
CA GLU A 341 15.85 14.65 10.00
C GLU A 341 15.61 15.03 8.54
N VAL A 342 14.70 14.32 7.88
CA VAL A 342 14.16 14.69 6.57
C VAL A 342 12.64 14.59 6.61
N MET A 343 11.97 15.66 6.19
CA MET A 343 10.53 15.67 6.00
C MET A 343 10.14 15.04 4.67
N PHE A 344 9.03 14.31 4.65
CA PHE A 344 8.36 13.69 3.50
C PHE A 344 6.89 14.11 3.47
N GLY A 345 6.66 15.42 3.41
CA GLY A 345 5.33 16.01 3.63
C GLY A 345 5.03 16.03 5.14
N PRO A 346 3.91 15.44 5.60
CA PRO A 346 3.53 15.41 7.03
C PRO A 346 4.34 14.39 7.86
N ILE A 347 5.17 13.57 7.21
CA ILE A 347 6.00 12.54 7.85
C ILE A 347 7.42 13.04 8.05
N ALA A 348 7.95 12.88 9.25
CA ALA A 348 9.35 13.05 9.59
C ALA A 348 10.07 11.69 9.59
N VAL A 349 11.25 11.64 8.99
CA VAL A 349 12.19 10.53 9.11
C VAL A 349 13.44 11.05 9.82
N GLU A 350 13.66 10.57 11.04
CA GLU A 350 14.66 11.12 11.95
C GLU A 350 15.60 10.02 12.45
N ALA A 351 16.91 10.24 12.34
CA ALA A 351 17.93 9.36 12.91
C ALA A 351 18.47 9.96 14.21
N SER A 352 18.59 9.14 15.25
CA SER A 352 19.20 9.54 16.51
C SER A 352 19.65 8.31 17.30
N THR A 353 20.84 8.37 17.89
CA THR A 353 21.38 7.36 18.82
C THR A 353 21.39 5.90 18.31
N GLY A 354 21.46 5.70 16.99
CA GLY A 354 21.43 4.37 16.35
C GLY A 354 20.02 3.86 16.01
N LEU A 355 18.99 4.67 16.27
CA LEU A 355 17.60 4.40 15.91
C LEU A 355 17.16 5.33 14.78
N LEU A 356 16.11 4.90 14.09
CA LEU A 356 15.39 5.67 13.09
C LEU A 356 13.92 5.73 13.48
N ARG A 357 13.33 6.92 13.48
CA ARG A 357 11.90 7.16 13.64
C ARG A 357 11.29 7.51 12.29
N ILE A 358 10.16 6.90 11.96
CA ILE A 358 9.30 7.28 10.84
C ILE A 358 7.91 7.53 11.41
N GLY A 359 7.44 8.78 11.38
CA GLY A 359 6.12 9.10 11.92
C GLY A 359 5.71 10.54 11.60
N PRO A 360 4.60 11.02 12.15
CA PRO A 360 4.21 12.42 12.03
C PRO A 360 5.37 13.35 12.44
N ALA A 361 5.39 14.56 11.88
CA ALA A 361 6.25 15.63 12.40
C ALA A 361 6.06 15.72 13.93
N ALA A 362 7.16 15.73 14.69
CA ALA A 362 7.06 15.79 16.14
C ALA A 362 6.33 17.07 16.53
N VAL A 363 5.17 16.95 17.19
CA VAL A 363 4.46 18.10 17.72
C VAL A 363 5.17 18.53 19.00
N GLU A 364 5.75 19.73 18.97
CA GLU A 364 6.23 20.42 20.17
C GLU A 364 5.02 20.70 21.09
N SER A 365 4.67 19.73 21.93
CA SER A 365 3.63 19.84 22.95
C SER A 365 4.29 19.60 24.30
N SER A 366 5.11 20.57 24.67
CA SER A 366 5.69 20.68 26.00
C SER A 366 5.11 21.96 26.62
N PRO A 367 4.82 22.01 27.93
CA PRO A 367 4.25 23.20 28.57
C PRO A 367 5.05 24.45 28.24
N ALA A 368 4.40 25.55 27.85
CA ALA A 368 5.09 26.76 27.40
C ALA A 368 5.94 27.41 28.50
N GLY A 369 5.73 27.05 29.78
CA GLY A 369 6.50 27.53 30.92
C GLY A 369 6.35 26.66 32.18
N PRO A 370 6.94 27.08 33.32
CA PRO A 370 6.86 26.36 34.58
C PRO A 370 5.46 26.41 35.17
N VAL A 371 4.87 25.24 35.40
CA VAL A 371 3.55 25.08 36.03
C VAL A 371 3.72 24.53 37.42
N VAL A 372 3.09 25.17 38.42
CA VAL A 372 3.05 24.68 39.80
C VAL A 372 2.09 23.50 39.89
N LEU A 373 2.54 22.40 40.50
CA LEU A 373 1.73 21.20 40.67
C LEU A 373 0.85 21.29 41.92
N ASN A 374 -0.37 20.77 41.79
CA ASN A 374 -1.24 20.49 42.93
C ASN A 374 -0.73 19.22 43.62
N VAL A 375 -0.27 19.32 44.86
CA VAL A 375 0.32 18.21 45.62
C VAL A 375 -0.41 18.03 46.95
N PRO A 376 -1.10 16.89 47.17
CA PRO A 376 -1.52 15.92 46.15
C PRO A 376 -2.60 16.50 45.23
N GLY A 377 -2.73 15.98 44.01
CA GLY A 377 -3.79 16.43 43.11
C GLY A 377 -3.46 16.31 41.64
N VAL A 378 -4.29 16.97 40.82
CA VAL A 378 -4.20 16.98 39.36
C VAL A 378 -3.92 18.39 38.88
N THR A 379 -2.98 18.53 37.97
CA THR A 379 -2.67 19.77 37.26
C THR A 379 -2.83 19.54 35.75
N LEU A 380 -3.55 20.43 35.07
CA LEU A 380 -3.69 20.44 33.62
C LEU A 380 -2.82 21.56 33.04
N ALA A 381 -2.00 21.26 32.03
CA ALA A 381 -1.07 22.22 31.43
C ALA A 381 -0.80 21.88 29.96
N ASP A 382 -1.17 22.74 29.02
CA ASP A 382 -0.81 22.67 27.59
C ASP A 382 -0.89 21.25 26.98
N GLY A 383 -2.02 20.57 27.18
CA GLY A 383 -2.25 19.22 26.66
C GLY A 383 -1.67 18.10 27.52
N TRP A 384 -1.25 18.40 28.75
CA TRP A 384 -0.83 17.42 29.75
C TRP A 384 -1.79 17.37 30.93
N ARG A 385 -2.02 16.15 31.42
CA ARG A 385 -2.58 15.86 32.73
C ARG A 385 -1.47 15.29 33.60
N ILE A 386 -1.13 16.02 34.65
CA ILE A 386 -0.07 15.67 35.61
C ILE A 386 -0.72 15.38 36.96
N GLU A 387 -0.54 14.18 37.47
CA GLU A 387 -1.07 13.72 38.76
C GLU A 387 0.08 13.60 39.76
N ALA A 388 -0.05 14.20 40.94
CA ALA A 388 0.85 14.03 42.07
C ALA A 388 0.15 13.18 43.14
N LEU A 389 0.66 11.97 43.36
CA LEU A 389 0.02 10.93 44.16
C LEU A 389 0.94 10.49 45.30
N THR A 390 0.39 10.30 46.50
CA THR A 390 1.13 9.81 47.69
C THR A 390 1.12 8.29 47.82
N SER A 391 0.55 7.59 46.82
CA SER A 391 0.51 6.14 46.74
C SER A 391 0.91 5.70 45.34
N GLU A 392 1.59 4.57 45.23
CA GLU A 392 2.07 4.07 43.94
C GLU A 392 0.89 3.84 42.96
N PRO A 393 0.92 4.50 41.79
CA PRO A 393 -0.14 4.35 40.80
C PRO A 393 -0.02 3.03 40.03
N ALA A 394 -1.15 2.48 39.62
CA ALA A 394 -1.14 1.40 38.62
C ALA A 394 -0.50 1.88 37.32
N SER A 395 0.29 1.02 36.68
CA SER A 395 0.93 1.31 35.39
C SER A 395 -0.12 1.67 34.32
N ARG A 396 0.09 2.79 33.62
CA ARG A 396 -0.78 3.26 32.54
C ARG A 396 0.00 3.35 31.23
N PRO A 397 -0.45 2.71 30.13
CA PRO A 397 0.21 2.81 28.84
C PRO A 397 0.36 4.27 28.37
N GLY A 398 1.57 4.66 27.96
CA GLY A 398 1.87 6.02 27.48
C GLY A 398 2.03 7.07 28.58
N ALA A 399 1.90 6.71 29.86
CA ALA A 399 2.19 7.61 30.97
C ALA A 399 3.69 7.62 31.27
N SER A 400 4.24 8.82 31.50
CA SER A 400 5.57 9.00 32.09
C SER A 400 5.44 9.13 33.60
N MET A 401 6.33 8.49 34.35
CA MET A 401 6.34 8.55 35.81
C MET A 401 7.70 8.97 36.35
N ALA A 402 7.68 9.80 37.39
CA ALA A 402 8.82 10.19 38.18
C ALA A 402 8.46 10.16 39.67
N THR A 403 9.45 9.95 40.54
CA THR A 403 9.26 9.89 41.99
C THR A 403 10.11 10.96 42.66
N VAL A 404 9.51 11.69 43.59
CA VAL A 404 10.15 12.75 44.37
C VAL A 404 9.97 12.46 45.86
N ASP A 405 10.99 12.75 46.67
CA ASP A 405 10.91 12.64 48.13
C ASP A 405 10.20 13.86 48.73
N LEU A 406 8.98 13.68 49.23
CA LEU A 406 8.17 14.72 49.83
C LEU A 406 8.82 15.30 51.09
N GLY A 407 9.59 14.50 51.85
CA GLY A 407 10.29 14.93 53.06
C GLY A 407 11.48 15.85 52.77
N ALA A 408 12.03 15.79 51.55
CA ALA A 408 13.17 16.59 51.12
C ALA A 408 12.78 17.83 50.29
N LEU A 409 11.48 18.00 49.98
CA LEU A 409 10.98 19.04 49.08
C LEU A 409 11.18 20.45 49.65
N LYS A 410 11.70 21.38 48.83
CA LYS A 410 11.85 22.79 49.19
C LYS A 410 10.96 23.67 48.34
N GLY A 411 9.82 24.08 48.89
CA GLY A 411 8.86 24.98 48.23
C GLY A 411 7.94 24.27 47.24
N PRO A 412 7.24 25.02 46.36
CA PRO A 412 6.26 24.45 45.45
C PRO A 412 6.93 23.62 44.35
N LEU A 413 6.39 22.42 44.10
CA LEU A 413 6.81 21.56 43.00
C LEU A 413 6.33 22.13 41.66
N ARG A 414 7.20 22.11 40.64
CA ARG A 414 6.93 22.64 39.31
C ARG A 414 7.30 21.63 38.24
N VAL A 415 6.60 21.70 37.11
CA VAL A 415 6.94 20.96 35.90
C VAL A 415 7.14 21.93 34.74
N ARG A 416 8.19 21.71 33.95
CA ARG A 416 8.48 22.49 32.74
C ARG A 416 9.29 21.68 31.72
N PRO A 417 9.40 22.12 30.47
CA PRO A 417 10.35 21.55 29.52
C PRO A 417 11.79 21.77 29.99
N LEU A 418 12.69 20.88 29.57
CA LEU A 418 14.13 21.08 29.74
C LEU A 418 14.63 22.28 28.94
N SER A 419 15.53 23.04 29.55
CA SER A 419 16.19 24.22 28.99
C SER A 419 17.70 24.01 28.90
N PRO A 420 18.39 24.62 27.93
CA PRO A 420 19.85 24.60 27.87
C PRO A 420 20.48 25.06 29.19
N GLY A 421 21.43 24.27 29.72
CA GLY A 421 22.10 24.55 31.00
C GLY A 421 21.48 23.87 32.21
N ASP A 422 20.31 23.25 32.07
CA ASP A 422 19.69 22.45 33.14
C ASP A 422 20.64 21.36 33.66
N ARG A 423 20.69 21.18 34.98
CA ARG A 423 21.50 20.15 35.64
C ARG A 423 20.63 19.20 36.44
N VAL A 424 20.95 17.91 36.34
CA VAL A 424 20.25 16.82 37.03
C VAL A 424 21.22 16.01 37.88
N PRO A 425 20.79 15.47 39.02
CA PRO A 425 21.56 14.49 39.77
C PRO A 425 21.75 13.22 38.94
N HIS A 426 23.00 12.80 38.74
CA HIS A 426 23.32 11.56 38.04
C HIS A 426 24.62 10.96 38.61
N HIS A 427 24.52 9.73 39.14
CA HIS A 427 25.62 9.04 39.83
C HIS A 427 26.32 9.90 40.91
N GLY A 428 25.55 10.55 41.78
CA GLY A 428 26.08 11.31 42.92
C GLY A 428 26.65 12.70 42.59
N ALA A 429 26.57 13.16 41.33
CA ALA A 429 27.00 14.49 40.94
C ALA A 429 25.94 15.21 40.09
N LEU A 430 25.91 16.54 40.14
CA LEU A 430 25.11 17.34 39.22
C LEU A 430 25.77 17.39 37.85
N ARG A 431 25.07 16.94 36.81
CA ARG A 431 25.56 16.95 35.42
C ARG A 431 24.56 17.66 34.52
N ASN A 432 25.02 18.16 33.36
CA ASN A 432 24.13 18.75 32.37
C ASN A 432 23.10 17.71 31.90
N ALA A 433 21.82 18.08 31.92
CA ALA A 433 20.72 17.17 31.60
C ALA A 433 20.82 16.60 30.18
N PHE A 434 21.15 17.42 29.19
CA PHE A 434 21.25 16.97 27.80
C PHE A 434 22.45 16.05 27.56
N ASP A 435 23.56 16.26 28.26
CA ASP A 435 24.73 15.37 28.22
C ASP A 435 24.39 14.00 28.81
N VAL A 436 23.68 13.96 29.94
CA VAL A 436 23.25 12.70 30.54
C VAL A 436 22.25 11.98 29.63
N LEU A 437 21.25 12.68 29.08
CA LEU A 437 20.30 12.07 28.15
C LEU A 437 20.99 11.51 26.90
N LEU A 438 22.07 12.15 26.43
CA LEU A 438 22.87 11.65 25.32
C LEU A 438 23.68 10.40 25.73
N ALA A 439 24.29 10.40 26.92
CA ALA A 439 25.03 9.26 27.46
C ALA A 439 24.13 8.02 27.65
N GLU A 440 22.90 8.23 28.11
CA GLU A 440 21.83 7.23 28.23
C GLU A 440 21.19 6.86 26.88
N ARG A 441 21.74 7.37 25.76
CA ARG A 441 21.31 7.10 24.37
C ARG A 441 19.84 7.44 24.09
N VAL A 442 19.28 8.42 24.81
CA VAL A 442 17.90 8.88 24.59
C VAL A 442 17.79 9.59 23.23
N PRO A 443 16.94 9.11 22.31
CA PRO A 443 16.79 9.73 20.99
C PRO A 443 16.30 11.17 21.07
N ARG A 444 16.70 11.99 20.09
CA ARG A 444 16.33 13.42 20.01
C ARG A 444 14.82 13.67 20.13
N TRP A 445 13.98 12.93 19.40
CA TRP A 445 12.52 13.06 19.47
C TRP A 445 11.91 12.73 20.84
N LYS A 446 12.59 11.93 21.67
CA LYS A 446 12.18 11.69 23.07
C LYS A 446 12.70 12.80 23.98
N ARG A 447 13.96 13.23 23.80
CA ARG A 447 14.57 14.32 24.60
C ARG A 447 13.75 15.62 24.57
N GLN A 448 13.14 15.95 23.43
CA GLN A 448 12.29 17.14 23.27
C GLN A 448 10.96 17.06 24.06
N GLN A 449 10.56 15.86 24.49
CA GLN A 449 9.33 15.62 25.25
C GLN A 449 9.59 15.45 26.75
N VAL A 450 10.86 15.45 27.18
CA VAL A 450 11.23 15.27 28.58
C VAL A 450 10.84 16.52 29.38
N LEU A 451 10.13 16.31 30.49
CA LEU A 451 9.75 17.37 31.42
C LEU A 451 10.59 17.29 32.70
N ALA A 452 11.13 18.41 33.12
CA ALA A 452 11.81 18.56 34.39
C ALA A 452 10.80 18.77 35.51
N VAL A 453 10.89 17.94 36.56
CA VAL A 453 10.21 18.11 37.84
C VAL A 453 11.19 18.80 38.78
N SER A 454 10.86 20.00 39.25
CA SER A 454 11.77 20.85 40.02
C SER A 454 11.10 21.51 41.21
N ASP A 455 11.88 21.79 42.25
CA ASP A 455 11.48 22.65 43.36
C ASP A 455 12.22 24.01 43.32
N SER A 456 12.29 24.72 44.44
CA SER A 456 13.02 26.00 44.52
C SER A 456 14.54 25.89 44.41
N THR A 457 15.11 24.68 44.55
CA THR A 457 16.56 24.45 44.57
C THR A 457 17.11 23.83 43.29
N GLY A 458 16.28 23.11 42.53
CA GLY A 458 16.70 22.54 41.26
C GLY A 458 15.79 21.44 40.74
N ILE A 459 16.29 20.72 39.74
CA ILE A 459 15.58 19.58 39.14
C ILE A 459 15.78 18.36 40.03
N LEU A 460 14.66 17.74 40.42
CA LEU A 460 14.61 16.57 41.29
C LEU A 460 14.49 15.28 40.46
N ALA A 461 13.71 15.32 39.39
CA ALA A 461 13.46 14.17 38.52
C ALA A 461 13.04 14.60 37.10
N LEU A 462 13.07 13.68 36.16
CA LEU A 462 12.64 13.85 34.77
C LEU A 462 11.48 12.91 34.44
N LEU A 463 10.40 13.47 33.90
CA LEU A 463 9.32 12.69 33.29
C LEU A 463 9.67 12.40 31.82
N GLY A 464 9.55 11.13 31.41
CA GLY A 464 9.90 10.69 30.06
C GLY A 464 11.40 10.51 29.83
N GLY A 465 12.21 10.68 30.89
CA GLY A 465 13.64 10.41 30.91
C GLY A 465 13.98 8.93 31.11
N PRO A 466 15.27 8.58 31.08
CA PRO A 466 15.73 7.23 31.42
C PRO A 466 15.49 6.94 32.92
N PRO A 467 15.34 5.67 33.34
CA PRO A 467 15.01 5.31 34.73
C PRO A 467 15.94 5.95 35.78
N ALA A 468 17.22 6.10 35.48
CA ALA A 468 18.21 6.74 36.35
C ALA A 468 17.92 8.22 36.68
N LEU A 469 17.07 8.87 35.89
CA LEU A 469 16.68 10.27 36.05
C LEU A 469 15.21 10.45 36.46
N CYS A 470 14.44 9.38 36.60
CA CYS A 470 13.05 9.45 37.05
C CYS A 470 12.92 9.71 38.57
N GLY A 471 14.03 9.92 39.28
CA GLY A 471 14.04 10.16 40.72
C GLY A 471 13.89 8.88 41.56
N SER A 472 14.14 9.00 42.85
CA SER A 472 14.04 7.92 43.84
C SER A 472 13.66 8.53 45.19
N ALA A 473 12.76 7.88 45.92
CA ALA A 473 12.34 8.29 47.24
C ALA A 473 12.04 7.07 48.14
N PRO A 474 12.21 7.19 49.47
CA PRO A 474 11.71 6.19 50.40
C PRO A 474 10.19 5.98 50.26
N PRO A 475 9.66 4.75 50.43
CA PRO A 475 8.23 4.48 50.27
C PRO A 475 7.31 5.38 51.11
N ASP A 476 7.71 5.69 52.34
CA ASP A 476 6.92 6.47 53.29
C ASP A 476 6.82 7.97 52.94
N THR A 477 7.73 8.46 52.09
CA THR A 477 7.80 9.86 51.66
C THR A 477 7.70 10.01 50.14
N ALA A 478 7.39 8.94 49.42
CA ALA A 478 7.34 8.95 47.96
C ALA A 478 6.12 9.72 47.45
N LEU A 479 6.40 10.74 46.62
CA LEU A 479 5.43 11.41 45.80
C LEU A 479 5.62 10.97 44.34
N TYR A 480 4.62 10.28 43.80
CA TYR A 480 4.61 9.80 42.43
C TYR A 480 3.99 10.87 41.52
N ILE A 481 4.77 11.35 40.57
CA ILE A 481 4.35 12.29 39.54
C ILE A 481 4.08 11.51 38.26
N VAL A 482 2.84 11.49 37.79
CA VAL A 482 2.43 10.80 36.56
C VAL A 482 1.98 11.82 35.54
N ALA A 483 2.62 11.85 34.38
CA ALA A 483 2.27 12.73 33.27
C ALA A 483 1.70 11.92 32.10
N THR A 484 0.52 12.33 31.65
CA THR A 484 -0.15 11.76 30.48
C THR A 484 -0.53 12.88 29.52
N ARG A 485 -0.34 12.65 28.21
CA ARG A 485 -0.87 13.57 27.20
C ARG A 485 -2.38 13.44 27.17
N THR A 486 -3.08 14.54 27.38
CA THR A 486 -4.51 14.63 27.08
C THR A 486 -4.65 14.80 25.58
N ALA A 487 -5.50 13.99 24.92
CA ALA A 487 -5.90 14.27 23.55
C ALA A 487 -6.34 15.75 23.45
N PRO A 488 -6.04 16.46 22.34
CA PRO A 488 -6.51 17.82 22.19
C PRO A 488 -8.02 17.82 22.45
N LEU A 489 -8.47 18.67 23.37
CA LEU A 489 -9.90 18.99 23.50
C LEU A 489 -10.36 19.34 22.10
N GLN A 490 -11.20 18.50 21.50
CA GLN A 490 -11.84 18.88 20.24
C GLN A 490 -12.49 20.23 20.51
N PRO A 491 -12.26 21.25 19.67
CA PRO A 491 -13.00 22.49 19.82
C PRO A 491 -14.47 22.09 19.83
N ALA A 492 -15.16 22.46 20.91
CA ALA A 492 -16.58 22.19 21.07
C ALA A 492 -17.25 22.48 19.73
N GLN A 493 -17.93 21.47 19.17
CA GLN A 493 -18.80 21.69 18.03
C GLN A 493 -19.75 22.81 18.47
N VAL A 494 -19.49 24.02 18.00
CA VAL A 494 -20.43 25.11 18.04
C VAL A 494 -21.57 24.61 17.18
N THR A 495 -22.57 24.06 17.86
CA THR A 495 -23.91 23.85 17.36
C THR A 495 -24.39 25.22 16.90
N ARG A 496 -24.14 25.54 15.62
CA ARG A 496 -24.90 26.56 14.91
C ARG A 496 -26.30 25.99 14.75
N SER A 497 -27.09 26.18 15.81
CA SER A 497 -28.52 26.30 15.73
C SER A 497 -28.79 27.70 15.18
N GLN A 498 -29.08 27.76 13.88
CA GLN A 498 -30.05 28.61 13.19
C GLN A 498 -29.83 28.51 11.68
#